data_AF-A0A0V1GDK5-F1
#
_entry.id   AF-A0A0V1GDK5-F1
#
_cell.length_a   1.000
_cell.length_b   1.000
_cell.length_c   1.000
_cell.angle_alpha   90.00
_cell.angle_beta   90.00
_cell.angle_gamma   90.00
#
_symmetry.space_group_name_H-M   'P 1'
#
loop_
_entity.id
_entity.type
_entity.pdbx_description
1 polymer ?
#
loop_
_entity_poly.entity_id
_entity_poly.type
_entity_poly.pdbx_seq_one_letter_code
_entity_poly.pdbx_strand_id
1 'polypeptide(L)'
;LGKGCFGAIVLAVNKKTGQKAALKLEDANQEIRRLKLEVEVLLELAEIKSTHSCVVYDRGRKDDRFNWVAMSLVGKSLMQLQTEVKRKFTLRTALHLAIETLE
;
A
#
# COMPACT_ATOMS: atom_id res chain seq x y z
N LEU A 1 0.94 -0.88 -10.01
CA LEU A 1 1.36 0.45 -9.53
C LEU A 1 0.39 1.46 -10.12
N GLY A 2 -0.23 2.30 -9.28
CA GLY A 2 -1.40 3.09 -9.66
C GLY A 2 -1.40 4.46 -9.01
N LYS A 3 -2.37 5.29 -9.39
CA LYS A 3 -2.59 6.62 -8.80
C LYS A 3 -3.67 6.48 -7.72
N GLY A 4 -3.33 6.77 -6.47
CA GLY A 4 -4.32 6.89 -5.40
C GLY A 4 -4.98 8.27 -5.43
N CYS A 5 -6.04 8.48 -4.65
CA CYS A 5 -6.71 9.79 -4.57
C CYS A 5 -5.80 10.93 -4.10
N PHE A 6 -4.76 10.63 -3.33
CA PHE A 6 -3.90 11.61 -2.67
C PHE A 6 -2.42 11.47 -3.06
N GLY A 7 -2.13 10.82 -4.20
CA GLY A 7 -0.74 10.57 -4.58
C GLY A 7 -0.52 9.53 -5.67
N ALA A 8 0.75 9.27 -5.96
CA ALA A 8 1.17 8.21 -6.89
C ALA A 8 1.85 7.07 -6.12
N ILE A 9 1.62 5.83 -6.55
CA ILE A 9 2.34 4.65 -6.07
C ILE A 9 3.20 4.13 -7.22
N VAL A 10 4.51 4.08 -7.00
CA VAL A 10 5.52 3.61 -7.97
C VAL A 10 6.33 2.46 -7.39
N LEU A 11 6.97 1.67 -8.26
CA LEU A 11 7.89 0.62 -7.84
C LEU A 11 9.23 1.26 -7.58
N ALA A 12 9.76 1.02 -6.38
CA ALA A 12 11.10 1.40 -6.00
C ALA A 12 11.95 0.14 -5.82
N VAL A 13 13.26 0.30 -6.02
CA VAL A 13 14.27 -0.72 -5.72
C VAL A 13 15.30 -0.09 -4.82
N ASN A 14 15.52 -0.69 -3.64
CA ASN A 14 16.61 -0.31 -2.76
C ASN A 14 17.93 -0.61 -3.48
N LYS A 15 18.70 0.43 -3.80
CA LYS A 15 19.95 0.29 -4.56
C LYS A 15 21.05 -0.49 -3.84
N LYS A 16 21.00 -0.60 -2.51
CA LYS A 16 21.97 -1.34 -1.71
C LYS A 16 21.60 -2.81 -1.58
N THR A 17 20.32 -3.12 -1.35
CA THR A 17 19.85 -4.48 -1.06
C THR A 17 19.18 -5.18 -2.23
N GLY A 18 18.82 -4.45 -3.29
CA GLY A 18 18.00 -4.95 -4.40
C GLY A 18 16.52 -5.18 -4.05
N GLN A 19 16.10 -4.90 -2.81
CA GLN A 19 14.74 -5.11 -2.35
C GLN A 19 13.75 -4.22 -3.12
N LYS A 20 12.69 -4.83 -3.64
CA LYS A 20 11.57 -4.11 -4.28
C LYS A 20 10.59 -3.61 -3.24
N ALA A 21 10.07 -2.40 -3.44
CA ALA A 21 9.08 -1.76 -2.57
C ALA A 21 8.01 -1.02 -3.38
N ALA A 22 6.83 -0.88 -2.80
CA ALA A 22 5.84 0.10 -3.26
C ALA A 22 6.17 1.45 -2.59
N LEU A 23 6.44 2.48 -3.39
CA LEU A 23 6.72 3.83 -2.93
C LEU A 23 5.48 4.70 -3.16
N LYS A 24 4.82 5.11 -2.07
CA LYS A 24 3.72 6.07 -2.13
C LYS A 24 4.28 7.48 -1.93
N LEU A 25 3.89 8.39 -2.81
CA LEU A 25 4.32 9.78 -2.85
C LEU A 25 3.10 10.69 -2.69
N GLU A 26 3.20 11.68 -1.82
CA GLU A 26 2.19 12.71 -1.57
C GLU A 26 2.83 14.09 -1.69
N ASP A 27 2.18 15.03 -2.39
CA ASP A 27 2.67 16.42 -2.46
C ASP A 27 2.64 17.04 -1.04
N ALA A 28 3.79 17.55 -0.60
CA ALA A 28 3.92 18.12 0.73
C ALA A 28 3.14 19.44 0.92
N ASN A 29 2.70 20.06 -0.18
CA ASN A 29 1.89 21.27 -0.18
C ASN A 29 0.41 21.02 -0.45
N GLN A 30 -0.03 19.77 -0.60
CA GLN A 30 -1.47 19.51 -0.74
C GLN A 30 -2.22 19.96 0.52
N GLU A 31 -3.47 20.40 0.32
CA GLU A 31 -4.34 20.94 1.37
C GLU A 31 -4.66 19.87 2.44
N ILE A 32 -5.02 18.66 2.01
CA ILE A 32 -5.38 17.56 2.89
C ILE A 32 -4.25 16.55 2.93
N ARG A 33 -3.44 16.52 4.01
CA ARG A 33 -2.30 15.60 4.11
C ARG A 33 -2.64 14.35 4.89
N ARG A 34 -2.49 13.16 4.29
CA ARG A 34 -2.89 11.89 4.91
C ARG A 34 -1.73 10.94 5.15
N LEU A 35 -0.64 11.06 4.38
CA LEU A 35 0.45 10.08 4.44
C LEU A 35 1.05 9.93 5.84
N LYS A 36 1.14 11.00 6.64
CA LYS A 36 1.64 10.92 8.02
C LYS A 36 0.77 9.99 8.88
N LEU A 37 -0.55 10.18 8.86
CA LEU A 37 -1.50 9.34 9.60
C LEU A 37 -1.50 7.90 9.07
N GLU A 38 -1.49 7.72 7.75
CA GLU A 38 -1.43 6.37 7.16
C GLU A 38 -0.21 5.59 7.65
N VAL A 39 0.94 6.25 7.74
CA VAL A 39 2.17 5.62 8.24
C VAL A 39 2.10 5.34 9.74
N GLU A 40 1.54 6.25 10.54
CA GLU A 40 1.32 6.00 11.98
C GLU A 40 0.43 4.77 12.18
N VAL A 41 -0.68 4.66 11.45
CA VAL A 41 -1.56 3.48 11.50
C VAL A 41 -0.83 2.20 11.10
N LEU A 42 -0.03 2.21 10.02
CA LEU A 42 0.72 1.01 9.60
C LEU A 42 1.77 0.58 10.63
N LEU A 43 2.40 1.52 11.34
CA LEU A 43 3.34 1.21 12.41
C LEU A 43 2.63 0.59 13.62
N GLU A 44 1.50 1.15 14.05
CA GLU A 44 0.70 0.58 15.14
C GLU A 44 0.18 -0.83 14.79
N LEU A 45 -0.25 -1.05 13.54
CA LEU A 45 -0.64 -2.38 13.06
C LEU A 45 0.52 -3.38 13.10
N ALA A 46 1.76 -2.93 12.85
CA ALA A 46 2.93 -3.78 12.93
C ALA A 46 3.27 -4.18 14.38
N GLU A 47 3.11 -3.26 15.34
CA GLU A 47 3.33 -3.53 16.78
C GLU A 47 2.39 -4.62 17.31
N ILE A 48 1.12 -4.61 16.89
CA ILE A 48 0.16 -5.67 17.23
C ILE A 48 0.29 -6.91 16.36
N LYS A 49 1.29 -6.98 15.47
CA LYS A 49 1.56 -8.08 14.54
C LYS A 49 0.36 -8.43 13.65
N SER A 50 -0.36 -7.41 13.18
CA SER A 50 -1.45 -7.58 12.21
C SER A 50 -0.94 -8.28 10.95
N THR A 51 -1.63 -9.34 10.53
CA THR A 51 -1.22 -10.21 9.42
C THR A 51 -1.58 -9.64 8.04
N HIS A 52 -2.56 -8.75 7.98
CA HIS A 52 -3.16 -8.26 6.74
C HIS A 52 -2.80 -6.79 6.43
N SER A 53 -1.66 -6.33 6.94
CA SER A 53 -1.17 -4.96 6.73
C SER A 53 0.18 -4.92 6.02
N CYS A 54 0.46 -3.79 5.35
CA CYS A 54 1.74 -3.59 4.66
C CYS A 54 2.85 -3.25 5.66
N VAL A 55 4.04 -3.82 5.46
CA VAL A 55 5.21 -3.48 6.27
C VAL A 55 5.83 -2.19 5.76
N VAL A 56 6.03 -1.22 6.65
CA VAL A 56 6.79 0.00 6.36
C VAL A 56 8.28 -0.32 6.42
N TYR A 57 8.99 -0.08 5.31
CA TYR A 57 10.44 -0.24 5.24
C TYR A 57 11.17 1.07 5.57
N ASP A 58 10.67 2.19 5.05
CA ASP A 58 11.26 3.50 5.24
C ASP A 58 10.25 4.61 4.95
N ARG A 59 10.49 5.82 5.44
CA ARG A 59 9.64 7.00 5.25
C ARG A 59 10.44 8.29 5.32
N GLY A 60 9.96 9.34 4.64
CA GLY A 60 10.60 10.64 4.73
C GLY A 60 9.90 11.75 3.98
N ARG A 61 10.61 12.88 3.93
CA ARG A 61 10.21 14.07 3.19
C ARG A 61 11.37 14.49 2.30
N LYS A 62 11.08 14.95 1.08
CA LYS A 62 12.07 15.45 0.13
C LYS A 62 11.79 16.91 -0.20
N ASP A 63 12.73 17.78 0.18
CA ASP A 63 12.83 19.20 -0.19
C ASP A 63 11.51 19.99 -0.06
N ASP A 64 10.69 19.65 0.94
CA ASP A 64 9.33 20.20 1.12
C ASP A 64 8.40 20.08 -0.11
N ARG A 65 8.75 19.22 -1.07
CA ARG A 65 7.95 18.93 -2.27
C ARG A 65 7.11 17.68 -2.10
N PHE A 66 7.67 16.63 -1.50
CA PHE A 66 6.98 15.35 -1.37
C PHE A 66 7.22 14.70 -0.02
N ASN A 67 6.15 14.16 0.56
CA ASN A 67 6.22 13.14 1.60
C ASN A 67 6.20 11.77 0.94
N TRP A 68 6.91 10.80 1.50
CA TRP A 68 6.97 9.47 0.93
C TRP A 68 7.07 8.37 1.99
N VAL A 69 6.58 7.19 1.62
CA VAL A 69 6.75 5.94 2.37
C VAL A 69 7.07 4.81 1.40
N ALA A 70 8.11 4.05 1.72
CA ALA A 70 8.44 2.78 1.08
C ALA A 70 7.86 1.64 1.93
N MET A 71 6.99 0.85 1.33
CA MET A 71 6.32 -0.27 2.00
C MET A 71 6.39 -1.55 1.17
N SER A 72 5.96 -2.67 1.76
CA SER A 72 5.89 -3.96 1.10
C SER A 72 5.18 -3.88 -0.26
N LEU A 73 5.83 -4.39 -1.30
CA LEU A 73 5.21 -4.55 -2.61
C LEU A 73 4.34 -5.81 -2.60
N VAL A 74 3.03 -5.63 -2.81
CA VAL A 74 2.05 -6.72 -2.85
C VAL A 74 1.60 -7.04 -4.28
N GLY A 75 0.79 -8.09 -4.40
CA GLY A 75 0.25 -8.56 -5.67
C GLY A 75 -0.81 -7.63 -6.29
N LYS A 76 -1.54 -8.16 -7.27
CA LYS A 76 -2.63 -7.46 -7.94
C LYS A 76 -3.75 -7.14 -6.94
N SER A 77 -4.43 -6.02 -7.15
CA SER A 77 -5.63 -5.71 -6.36
C SER A 77 -6.77 -6.69 -6.69
N LEU A 78 -7.74 -6.84 -5.77
CA LEU A 78 -8.92 -7.66 -6.01
C LEU A 78 -9.70 -7.23 -7.26
N MET A 79 -9.75 -5.91 -7.53
CA MET A 79 -10.38 -5.37 -8.74
C MET A 79 -9.64 -5.83 -10.01
N GLN A 80 -8.31 -5.84 -10.00
CA GLN A 80 -7.53 -6.37 -11.13
C GLN A 80 -7.76 -7.87 -11.29
N LEU A 81 -7.71 -8.64 -10.21
CA LEU A 81 -7.98 -10.07 -10.24
C LEU A 81 -9.38 -10.39 -10.78
N GLN A 82 -10.41 -9.60 -10.45
CA GLN A 82 -11.75 -9.77 -11.02
C GLN A 82 -11.78 -9.63 -12.54
N THR A 83 -10.97 -8.73 -13.11
CA THR A 83 -10.91 -8.57 -14.59
C THR A 83 -10.38 -9.82 -15.28
N GLU A 84 -9.61 -10.65 -14.57
CA GLU A 84 -9.08 -11.92 -15.08
C GLU A 84 -10.09 -13.08 -14.99
N VAL A 85 -11.17 -12.93 -14.21
CA VAL A 85 -12.15 -14.00 -13.94
C VAL A 85 -13.58 -13.62 -14.32
N LYS A 86 -13.80 -13.19 -15.56
CA LYS A 86 -15.14 -12.81 -16.08
C LYS A 86 -15.92 -11.87 -15.13
N ARG A 87 -15.20 -11.03 -14.38
CA ARG A 87 -15.74 -10.06 -13.40
C ARG A 87 -16.52 -10.67 -12.24
N LYS A 88 -16.41 -11.98 -11.98
CA LYS A 88 -17.06 -12.64 -10.84
C LYS A 88 -16.15 -13.71 -10.25
N PHE A 89 -15.89 -13.59 -8.95
CA PHE A 89 -15.27 -14.68 -8.20
C PHE A 89 -16.24 -15.84 -8.01
N THR A 90 -15.71 -17.06 -7.91
CA THR A 90 -16.51 -18.22 -7.48
C THR A 90 -16.93 -18.05 -6.03
N LEU A 91 -18.01 -18.72 -5.61
CA LEU A 91 -18.46 -18.68 -4.21
C LEU A 91 -17.34 -19.03 -3.22
N ARG A 92 -16.54 -20.06 -3.54
CA ARG A 92 -15.36 -20.44 -2.75
C ARG A 92 -14.40 -19.28 -2.56
N THR A 93 -14.02 -18.61 -3.64
CA THR A 93 -13.06 -17.49 -3.60
C THR A 93 -13.65 -16.30 -2.85
N ALA A 94 -14.93 -15.99 -3.08
CA ALA A 94 -15.62 -14.90 -2.40
C ALA A 94 -15.71 -15.12 -0.89
N LEU A 95 -16.05 -16.34 -0.44
CA LEU A 95 -16.09 -16.68 0.98
C LEU A 95 -14.72 -16.60 1.64
N HIS A 96 -13.68 -17.10 0.97
CA HIS A 96 -12.31 -17.01 1.49
C HIS A 96 -11.87 -15.55 1.62
N LEU A 97 -12.09 -14.72 0.59
CA LEU A 97 -11.81 -13.28 0.67
C LEU A 97 -12.57 -12.62 1.82
N ALA A 98 -13.85 -12.96 2.02
CA ALA A 98 -14.65 -12.38 3.09
C ALA A 98 -14.09 -12.70 4.48
N ILE A 99 -13.62 -13.94 4.70
CA ILE A 99 -13.00 -14.36 5.96
C ILE A 99 -11.70 -13.58 6.17
N GLU A 100 -10.78 -13.59 5.22
CA GLU A 100 -9.46 -12.92 5.35
C GLU A 100 -9.59 -11.40 5.51
N THR A 101 -10.63 -10.77 4.95
CA THR A 101 -10.86 -9.31 5.12
C THR A 101 -11.55 -8.94 6.42
N LEU A 102 -12.17 -9.90 7.11
CA LEU A 102 -12.87 -9.68 8.38
C LEU A 102 -11.91 -9.82 9.58
N GLU A 103 -10.87 -10.65 9.44
CA GLU A 103 -9.79 -10.82 10.41
C GLU A 103 -9.00 -9.54 10.69
#